data_AF-A0A1B7NUW9-F1
#
_entry.id   AF-A0A1B7NUW9-F1
#
_cell.length_a   1.000
_cell.length_b   1.000
_cell.length_c   1.000
_cell.angle_alpha   90.00
_cell.angle_beta   90.00
_cell.angle_gamma   90.00
#
_symmetry.space_group_name_H-M   'P 1'
#
loop_
_entity.id
_entity.type
_entity.pdbx_description
1 polymer ?
#
loop_
_entity_poly.entity_id
_entity_poly.type
_entity_poly.pdbx_seq_one_letter_code
_entity_poly.pdbx_strand_id
1 'polypeptide(L)'
;MGLAIICFSVTDINSFHDIESRWLPEIDHFHPLRAPRIVIGNKIDRRRTAYRAPGEDEMEHEKKKKKNGNGNGNGNGSKHFLLPSLGKKEDPDPVGEDGTVTREAGMRLAETINAVAYVECSAVTEEGMSDVYNAIQNAMGKAEEYVGQPIRCGRPGCSLL
;
A
#
# COMPACT_ATOMS: atom_id res chain seq x y z
N MET A 1 -8.49 24.80 -4.83
CA MET A 1 -8.19 23.41 -5.25
C MET A 1 -7.28 22.82 -4.17
N GLY A 2 -7.72 21.78 -3.47
CA GLY A 2 -6.97 21.18 -2.36
C GLY A 2 -6.38 19.83 -2.76
N LEU A 3 -5.37 19.35 -2.02
CA LEU A 3 -4.80 18.02 -2.13
C LEU A 3 -4.90 17.35 -0.75
N ALA A 4 -5.45 16.14 -0.69
CA ALA A 4 -5.46 15.34 0.53
C ALA A 4 -4.29 14.36 0.51
N ILE A 5 -3.38 14.48 1.49
CA ILE A 5 -2.32 13.50 1.72
C ILE A 5 -2.71 12.68 2.94
N ILE A 6 -2.97 11.40 2.72
CA ILE A 6 -3.47 10.47 3.74
C ILE A 6 -2.30 9.56 4.12
N CYS A 7 -1.86 9.63 5.38
CA CYS A 7 -0.70 8.90 5.86
C CYS A 7 -1.11 7.88 6.92
N PHE A 8 -0.62 6.65 6.82
CA PHE A 8 -0.69 5.66 7.90
C PHE A 8 0.69 5.08 8.18
N SER A 9 0.85 4.44 9.33
CA SER A 9 2.08 3.74 9.66
C SER A 9 1.97 2.27 9.31
N VAL A 10 2.95 1.74 8.57
CA VAL A 10 2.93 0.33 8.18
C VAL A 10 3.01 -0.62 9.37
N THR A 11 3.53 -0.17 10.51
CA THR A 11 3.59 -0.95 11.75
C THR A 11 2.38 -0.79 12.67
N ASP A 12 1.37 0.00 12.27
CA ASP A 12 0.18 0.24 13.09
C ASP A 12 -1.08 0.07 12.24
N ILE A 13 -1.66 -1.13 12.32
CA ILE A 13 -2.88 -1.50 11.59
C ILE A 13 -4.08 -0.62 11.95
N ASN A 14 -4.15 -0.06 13.17
CA ASN A 14 -5.25 0.84 13.53
C ASN A 14 -5.20 2.12 12.70
N SER A 15 -4.00 2.68 12.50
CA SER A 15 -3.82 3.85 11.64
C SER A 15 -4.22 3.59 10.18
N PHE A 16 -4.13 2.34 9.71
CA PHE A 16 -4.61 1.94 8.39
C PHE A 16 -6.14 1.86 8.35
N HIS A 17 -6.79 1.29 9.37
CA HIS A 17 -8.24 1.24 9.48
C HIS A 17 -8.89 2.62 9.69
N ASP A 18 -8.20 3.55 10.38
CA ASP A 18 -8.65 4.93 10.60
C ASP A 18 -8.83 5.73 9.31
N ILE A 19 -8.16 5.33 8.22
CA ILE A 19 -8.34 5.95 6.90
C ILE A 19 -9.81 5.87 6.51
N GLU A 20 -10.37 4.67 6.42
CA GLU A 20 -11.75 4.49 5.96
C GLU A 20 -12.77 4.86 7.03
N SER A 21 -12.46 4.58 8.29
CA SER A 21 -13.44 4.74 9.38
C SER A 21 -13.61 6.19 9.83
N ARG A 22 -12.55 7.02 9.71
CA ARG A 22 -12.53 8.37 10.29
C ARG A 22 -12.04 9.44 9.33
N TRP A 23 -10.87 9.27 8.73
CA TRP A 23 -10.22 10.35 7.99
C TRP A 23 -10.90 10.63 6.65
N LEU A 24 -11.35 9.60 5.94
CA LEU A 24 -12.09 9.77 4.69
C LEU A 24 -13.41 10.51 4.86
N PRO A 25 -14.30 10.13 5.82
CA PRO A 25 -15.49 10.92 6.13
C PRO A 25 -15.20 12.39 6.45
N GLU A 26 -14.12 12.65 7.19
CA GLU A 26 -13.72 14.01 7.56
C GLU A 26 -13.24 14.81 6.33
N ILE A 27 -12.39 14.22 5.49
CA ILE A 27 -11.91 14.85 4.25
C ILE A 27 -13.09 15.16 3.33
N ASP A 28 -14.02 14.23 3.16
CA ASP A 28 -15.17 14.37 2.27
C ASP A 28 -16.20 15.39 2.78
N HIS A 29 -16.31 15.55 4.10
CA HIS A 29 -17.11 16.62 4.70
C HIS A 29 -16.58 18.01 4.33
N PHE A 30 -15.26 18.23 4.42
CA PHE A 30 -14.66 19.53 4.12
C PHE A 30 -14.35 19.76 2.63
N HIS A 31 -14.39 18.71 1.80
CA HIS A 31 -14.10 18.78 0.37
C HIS A 31 -15.17 18.06 -0.48
N PRO A 32 -16.41 18.59 -0.54
CA PRO A 32 -17.55 17.91 -1.17
C PRO A 32 -17.41 17.70 -2.68
N LEU A 33 -16.57 18.49 -3.36
CA LEU A 33 -16.26 18.32 -4.80
C LEU A 33 -15.15 17.30 -5.06
N ARG A 34 -14.71 16.57 -4.01
CA ARG A 34 -13.61 15.61 -3.98
C ARG A 34 -12.26 16.22 -4.34
N ALA A 35 -11.35 16.31 -3.35
CA ALA A 35 -9.95 16.64 -3.61
C ALA A 35 -9.18 15.40 -4.12
N PRO A 36 -8.19 15.54 -5.03
CA PRO A 36 -7.23 14.47 -5.31
C PRO A 36 -6.61 13.96 -4.01
N ARG A 37 -6.42 12.64 -3.92
CA ARG A 37 -5.91 11.95 -2.73
C ARG A 37 -4.62 11.22 -3.05
N ILE A 38 -3.65 11.26 -2.15
CA ILE A 38 -2.47 10.40 -2.19
C ILE A 38 -2.44 9.61 -0.88
N VAL A 39 -2.23 8.30 -0.96
CA VAL A 39 -2.07 7.45 0.22
C VAL A 39 -0.59 7.16 0.43
N ILE A 40 -0.11 7.34 1.66
CA ILE A 40 1.29 7.13 2.05
C ILE A 40 1.37 6.12 3.20
N GLY A 41 2.02 4.99 2.96
CA GLY A 41 2.45 4.08 4.02
C GLY A 41 3.83 4.47 4.52
N ASN A 42 3.94 5.01 5.74
CA ASN A 42 5.19 5.49 6.30
C ASN A 42 5.84 4.51 7.30
N LYS A 43 7.10 4.78 7.64
CA LYS A 43 7.94 3.99 8.57
C LYS A 43 8.28 2.59 8.03
N ILE A 44 8.52 2.47 6.72
CA ILE A 44 8.88 1.18 6.10
C ILE A 44 10.21 0.60 6.59
N ASP A 45 11.09 1.43 7.11
CA ASP A 45 12.31 1.03 7.82
C ASP A 45 12.02 0.06 8.98
N ARG A 46 10.84 0.20 9.60
CA ARG A 46 10.45 -0.64 10.74
C ARG A 46 9.96 -2.04 10.34
N ARG A 47 9.59 -2.29 9.07
CA ARG A 47 9.26 -3.66 8.59
C ARG A 47 10.46 -4.59 8.71
N ARG A 48 11.66 -4.09 8.40
CA ARG A 48 12.91 -4.86 8.54
C ARG A 48 13.24 -5.19 10.00
N THR A 49 12.74 -4.38 10.96
CA THR A 49 12.95 -4.61 12.40
C THR A 49 11.91 -5.54 13.04
N ALA A 50 10.75 -5.74 12.41
CA ALA A 50 9.71 -6.64 12.90
C ALA A 50 10.10 -8.13 12.78
N TYR A 51 11.11 -8.44 11.95
CA TYR A 51 11.75 -9.74 11.85
C TYR A 51 13.02 -9.86 12.72
N ARG A 52 13.08 -9.20 13.88
CA ARG A 52 14.05 -9.60 14.90
C ARG A 52 13.53 -10.88 15.54
N ALA A 53 14.02 -12.02 15.07
CA ALA A 53 14.04 -13.22 15.89
C ALA A 53 14.56 -12.84 17.29
N PRO A 54 13.97 -13.33 18.39
CA PRO A 54 14.50 -13.05 19.72
C PRO A 54 15.93 -13.62 19.81
N GLY A 55 16.97 -12.77 19.76
CA GLY A 55 18.35 -13.21 20.04
C GLY A 55 19.53 -12.62 19.27
N GLU A 56 19.41 -11.58 18.44
CA GLU A 56 20.56 -11.05 17.66
C GLU A 56 20.94 -9.62 18.09
N ASP A 57 21.34 -9.47 19.35
CA ASP A 57 22.30 -8.44 19.74
C ASP A 57 23.70 -9.05 19.59
N GLU A 58 24.29 -9.03 18.39
CA GLU A 58 25.75 -9.00 18.18
C GLU A 58 26.15 -8.98 16.69
N MET A 59 27.00 -8.02 16.35
CA MET A 59 27.87 -7.93 15.17
C MET A 59 27.30 -7.39 13.84
N GLU A 60 27.10 -6.07 13.82
CA GLU A 60 27.49 -5.26 12.68
C GLU A 60 29.03 -5.11 12.63
N HIS A 61 29.73 -6.06 12.01
CA HIS A 61 30.91 -5.73 11.19
C HIS A 61 31.37 -6.93 10.35
N GLU A 62 31.68 -6.64 9.08
CA GLU A 62 32.71 -7.33 8.30
C GLU A 62 32.33 -8.65 7.58
N LYS A 63 31.81 -8.56 6.34
CA LYS A 63 32.62 -8.72 5.11
C LYS A 63 31.78 -8.83 3.84
N LYS A 64 32.07 -7.91 2.92
CA LYS A 64 31.96 -8.08 1.45
C LYS A 64 32.56 -9.43 1.01
N LYS A 65 31.93 -10.05 0.00
CA LYS A 65 32.52 -10.54 -1.28
C LYS A 65 32.16 -12.00 -1.63
N LYS A 66 31.44 -12.14 -2.77
CA LYS A 66 31.48 -13.16 -3.85
C LYS A 66 30.07 -13.66 -4.19
N LYS A 67 29.42 -13.16 -5.25
CA LYS A 67 29.52 -13.63 -6.66
C LYS A 67 29.49 -15.16 -6.78
N ASN A 68 28.36 -15.75 -7.18
CA ASN A 68 28.01 -16.10 -8.58
C ASN A 68 26.87 -17.16 -8.60
N GLY A 69 26.01 -17.09 -9.62
CA GLY A 69 25.08 -18.16 -10.01
C GLY A 69 25.81 -19.47 -10.37
N ASN A 70 25.14 -20.58 -10.64
CA ASN A 70 23.92 -20.75 -11.41
C ASN A 70 23.33 -22.13 -11.06
N GLY A 71 22.00 -22.22 -10.95
CA GLY A 71 21.27 -23.45 -10.73
C GLY A 71 21.07 -24.26 -12.02
N ASN A 72 21.04 -25.58 -11.90
CA ASN A 72 20.58 -26.48 -12.96
C ASN A 72 19.70 -27.58 -12.35
N GLY A 73 18.49 -27.74 -12.88
CA GLY A 73 17.45 -28.68 -12.45
C GLY A 73 16.14 -28.28 -13.14
N ASN A 74 15.82 -28.76 -14.35
CA ASN A 74 15.30 -30.07 -14.78
C ASN A 74 13.77 -30.18 -14.69
N GLY A 75 13.14 -30.66 -15.77
CA GLY A 75 11.92 -31.48 -15.70
C GLY A 75 10.56 -30.85 -15.97
N ASN A 76 10.16 -30.91 -17.25
CA ASN A 76 8.84 -31.23 -17.85
C ASN A 76 7.60 -31.48 -16.97
N GLY A 77 6.44 -31.01 -17.43
CA GLY A 77 5.14 -31.60 -17.06
C GLY A 77 3.90 -30.86 -17.57
N SER A 78 3.36 -31.30 -18.72
CA SER A 78 1.99 -30.95 -19.16
C SER A 78 0.95 -31.38 -18.13
N LYS A 79 0.09 -30.47 -17.65
CA LYS A 79 -1.21 -30.81 -17.04
C LYS A 79 -2.28 -29.77 -17.37
N HIS A 80 -3.02 -30.11 -18.43
CA HIS A 80 -4.48 -30.07 -18.58
C HIS A 80 -5.29 -29.00 -17.79
N PHE A 81 -5.90 -28.08 -18.55
CA PHE A 81 -6.94 -27.13 -18.14
C PHE A 81 -8.11 -27.83 -17.43
N LEU A 82 -8.37 -27.46 -16.17
CA LEU A 82 -9.73 -27.40 -15.61
C LEU A 82 -9.87 -26.06 -14.89
N LEU A 83 -10.88 -25.27 -15.26
CA LEU A 83 -11.27 -24.09 -14.50
C LEU A 83 -11.90 -24.55 -13.17
N PRO A 84 -11.39 -24.13 -12.00
CA PRO A 84 -12.08 -24.36 -10.74
C PRO A 84 -13.18 -23.31 -10.57
N SER A 85 -14.35 -23.78 -10.16
CA SER A 85 -15.55 -23.01 -9.80
C SER A 85 -15.23 -21.81 -8.89
N LEU A 86 -15.94 -20.69 -9.12
CA LEU A 86 -15.87 -19.43 -8.36
C LEU A 86 -16.02 -19.67 -6.84
N GLY A 87 -14.91 -19.92 -6.15
CA GLY A 87 -14.80 -19.71 -4.72
C GLY A 87 -14.72 -18.21 -4.46
N LYS A 88 -15.49 -17.72 -3.49
CA LYS A 88 -15.28 -16.37 -2.94
C LYS A 88 -13.81 -16.29 -2.54
N LYS A 89 -13.00 -15.48 -3.24
CA LYS A 89 -11.68 -15.11 -2.75
C LYS A 89 -11.96 -14.14 -1.61
N GLU A 90 -11.90 -14.63 -0.39
CA GLU A 90 -11.83 -13.77 0.78
C GLU A 90 -10.65 -12.82 0.56
N ASP A 91 -10.88 -11.51 0.69
CA ASP A 91 -9.81 -10.53 0.51
C ASP A 91 -8.69 -10.87 1.51
N PRO A 92 -7.43 -10.99 1.07
CA PRO A 92 -6.36 -11.40 1.94
C PRO A 92 -6.18 -10.35 3.04
N ASP A 93 -5.89 -10.83 4.25
CA ASP A 93 -5.72 -9.97 5.42
C ASP A 93 -4.73 -8.83 5.13
N PRO A 94 -5.03 -7.60 5.59
CA PRO A 94 -4.18 -6.45 5.29
C PRO A 94 -2.81 -6.54 5.98
N VAL A 95 -2.69 -7.41 7.00
CA VAL A 95 -1.50 -7.63 7.81
C VAL A 95 -0.74 -8.84 7.29
N GLY A 96 0.56 -8.67 7.03
CA GLY A 96 1.47 -9.73 6.62
C GLY A 96 1.93 -10.60 7.78
N GLU A 97 2.71 -11.63 7.47
CA GLU A 97 3.31 -12.52 8.49
C GLU A 97 4.20 -11.77 9.50
N ASP A 98 4.75 -10.63 9.09
CA ASP A 98 5.59 -9.75 9.92
C ASP A 98 4.78 -8.83 10.86
N GLY A 99 3.44 -8.97 10.89
CA GLY A 99 2.55 -8.14 11.69
C GLY A 99 2.44 -6.70 11.18
N THR A 100 2.93 -6.41 9.97
CA THR A 100 2.84 -5.07 9.37
C THR A 100 1.82 -5.04 8.24
N VAL A 101 1.27 -3.86 7.96
CA VAL A 101 0.37 -3.66 6.82
C VAL A 101 1.16 -3.96 5.54
N THR A 102 0.65 -4.84 4.69
CA THR A 102 1.29 -5.20 3.43
C THR A 102 1.19 -4.08 2.40
N ARG A 103 2.15 -4.05 1.47
CA ARG A 103 2.13 -3.11 0.35
C ARG A 103 0.89 -3.30 -0.51
N GLU A 104 0.49 -4.56 -0.70
CA GLU A 104 -0.69 -4.95 -1.47
C GLU A 104 -1.97 -4.43 -0.83
N ALA A 105 -2.09 -4.47 0.50
CA ALA A 105 -3.21 -3.87 1.22
C ALA A 105 -3.29 -2.36 1.01
N GLY A 106 -2.15 -1.66 1.11
CA GLY A 106 -2.06 -0.23 0.83
C GLY A 106 -2.47 0.14 -0.59
N MET A 107 -2.01 -0.62 -1.59
CA MET A 107 -2.40 -0.43 -2.99
C MET A 107 -3.90 -0.63 -3.19
N ARG A 108 -4.49 -1.70 -2.65
CA ARG A 108 -5.94 -1.96 -2.75
C ARG A 108 -6.78 -0.86 -2.09
N LEU A 109 -6.33 -0.35 -0.94
CA LEU A 109 -6.99 0.76 -0.28
C LEU A 109 -6.96 2.02 -1.17
N ALA A 110 -5.81 2.34 -1.74
CA ALA A 110 -5.66 3.49 -2.65
C ALA A 110 -6.57 3.37 -3.88
N GLU A 111 -6.68 2.20 -4.48
CA GLU A 111 -7.63 1.92 -5.58
C GLU A 111 -9.08 2.10 -5.12
N THR A 112 -9.44 1.53 -3.97
CA THR A 112 -10.78 1.58 -3.38
C THR A 112 -11.25 3.02 -3.15
N ILE A 113 -10.36 3.88 -2.67
CA ILE A 113 -10.68 5.27 -2.36
C ILE A 113 -10.44 6.21 -3.55
N ASN A 114 -10.10 5.67 -4.72
CA ASN A 114 -9.72 6.40 -5.92
C ASN A 114 -8.64 7.46 -5.61
N ALA A 115 -7.52 7.02 -5.05
CA ALA A 115 -6.34 7.85 -4.86
C ALA A 115 -5.49 7.91 -6.14
N VAL A 116 -4.81 9.03 -6.35
CA VAL A 116 -3.90 9.26 -7.48
C VAL A 116 -2.73 8.29 -7.46
N ALA A 117 -2.25 7.98 -6.25
CA ALA A 117 -1.12 7.10 -6.03
C ALA A 117 -1.15 6.52 -4.62
N TYR A 118 -0.55 5.34 -4.50
CA TYR A 118 -0.04 4.80 -3.26
C TYR A 118 1.49 4.85 -3.27
N VAL A 119 2.08 5.36 -2.20
CA VAL A 119 3.54 5.42 -2.04
C VAL A 119 3.92 4.89 -0.66
N GLU A 120 4.99 4.12 -0.60
CA GLU A 120 5.62 3.71 0.65
C GLU A 120 6.90 4.51 0.88
N CYS A 121 7.12 5.03 2.08
CA CYS A 121 8.31 5.82 2.38
C CYS A 121 8.84 5.63 3.80
N SER A 122 10.12 5.95 3.97
CA SER A 122 10.81 6.06 5.24
C SER A 122 11.46 7.43 5.33
N ALA A 123 11.00 8.25 6.27
CA ALA A 123 11.62 9.55 6.53
C ALA A 123 13.04 9.41 7.12
N VAL A 124 13.34 8.29 7.77
CA VAL A 124 14.63 8.05 8.44
C VAL A 124 15.71 7.66 7.43
N THR A 125 15.37 6.78 6.49
CA THR A 125 16.31 6.28 5.46
C THR A 125 16.22 7.07 4.17
N GLU A 126 15.33 8.06 4.11
CA GLU A 126 14.94 8.84 2.92
C GLU A 126 14.41 7.99 1.73
N GLU A 127 14.17 6.69 1.94
CA GLU A 127 13.65 5.79 0.93
C GLU A 127 12.21 6.17 0.55
N GLY A 128 11.92 6.24 -0.75
CA GLY A 128 10.59 6.58 -1.27
C GLY A 128 10.22 8.06 -1.23
N MET A 129 11.06 8.94 -0.65
CA MET A 129 10.74 10.38 -0.57
C MET A 129 10.62 11.04 -1.95
N SER A 130 11.46 10.69 -2.91
CA SER A 130 11.35 11.18 -4.30
C SER A 130 10.01 10.80 -4.94
N ASP A 131 9.50 9.60 -4.65
CA ASP A 131 8.23 9.13 -5.19
C ASP A 131 7.05 9.90 -4.58
N VAL A 132 7.13 10.25 -3.29
CA VAL A 132 6.16 11.13 -2.63
C VAL A 132 6.13 12.49 -3.32
N TYR A 133 7.28 13.12 -3.56
CA TYR A 133 7.34 14.40 -4.26
C TYR A 133 6.77 14.34 -5.68
N ASN A 134 7.09 13.27 -6.43
CA ASN A 134 6.57 13.06 -7.77
C ASN A 134 5.05 12.83 -7.78
N ALA A 135 4.53 12.07 -6.81
CA ALA A 135 3.09 11.83 -6.66
C ALA A 135 2.33 13.12 -6.36
N ILE A 136 2.88 14.00 -5.50
CA ILE A 136 2.30 15.31 -5.20
C ILE A 136 2.23 16.18 -6.46
N GLN A 137 3.32 16.28 -7.22
CA GLN A 137 3.35 17.05 -8.47
C GLN A 137 2.35 16.52 -9.49
N ASN A 138 2.27 15.19 -9.64
CA ASN A 138 1.32 14.54 -10.54
C ASN A 138 -0.15 14.77 -10.11
N ALA A 139 -0.46 14.65 -8.81
CA ALA A 139 -1.80 14.87 -8.30
C ALA A 139 -2.29 16.31 -8.51
N MET A 140 -1.40 17.29 -8.32
CA MET A 140 -1.69 18.69 -8.59
C MET A 140 -1.99 18.93 -10.08
N GLY A 141 -1.28 18.26 -10.98
CA GLY A 141 -1.52 18.34 -12.43
C GLY A 141 -2.81 17.67 -12.91
N LYS A 142 -3.36 16.72 -12.15
CA LYS A 142 -4.59 15.97 -12.49
C LYS A 142 -5.84 16.48 -11.79
N ALA A 143 -5.76 17.59 -11.08
CA ALA A 143 -6.79 17.96 -10.13
C ALA A 143 -8.17 18.23 -10.77
N GLU A 144 -8.23 18.60 -12.07
CA GLU A 144 -9.51 18.74 -12.81
C GLU A 144 -10.18 17.39 -13.15
N GLU A 145 -9.42 16.30 -13.32
CA GLU A 145 -9.94 14.95 -13.63
C GLU A 145 -10.72 14.32 -12.45
N TYR A 146 -10.42 14.78 -11.23
CA TYR A 146 -11.02 14.29 -9.99
C TYR A 146 -12.31 15.02 -9.61
N VAL A 147 -12.50 16.24 -10.12
CA VAL A 147 -13.70 17.05 -9.87
C VAL A 147 -14.85 16.48 -10.71
N GLY A 148 -15.70 15.66 -10.09
CA GLY A 148 -16.91 15.11 -10.72
C GLY A 148 -17.00 13.59 -10.81
N GLN A 149 -16.01 12.84 -10.32
CA GLN A 149 -16.14 11.38 -10.25
C GLN A 149 -17.04 10.97 -9.05
N PRO A 150 -18.06 10.12 -9.26
CA PRO A 150 -18.94 9.70 -8.18
C PRO A 150 -18.17 8.92 -7.11
N ILE A 151 -18.56 9.09 -5.85
CA ILE A 151 -17.98 8.36 -4.73
C ILE A 151 -18.32 6.87 -4.89
N ARG A 152 -17.35 6.07 -5.33
CA ARG A 152 -17.50 4.62 -5.35
C ARG A 152 -17.27 4.11 -3.94
N CYS A 153 -18.33 3.61 -3.31
CA CYS A 153 -18.18 2.72 -2.17
C CYS A 153 -17.53 1.43 -2.67
N GLY A 154 -16.29 1.15 -2.27
CA GLY A 154 -15.51 -0.03 -2.69
C GLY A 154 -16.03 -1.39 -2.21
N ARG A 155 -17.31 -1.50 -1.83
CA ARG A 155 -17.94 -2.78 -1.53
C ARG A 155 -18.64 -3.33 -2.80
N PRO A 156 -18.32 -4.56 -3.23
CA PRO A 156 -19.11 -5.21 -4.28
C PRO A 156 -20.57 -5.30 -3.82
N GLY A 157 -21.47 -4.59 -4.50
CA GLY A 157 -22.91 -4.58 -4.20
C GLY A 157 -23.42 -3.37 -3.40
N CYS A 158 -22.56 -2.44 -2.95
CA CYS A 158 -23.05 -1.12 -2.56
C CYS A 158 -23.28 -0.30 -3.84
N SER A 159 -24.51 -0.31 -4.33
CA SER A 159 -25.04 0.80 -5.12
C SER A 159 -25.59 1.81 -4.13
N LEU A 160 -24.99 2.99 -3.97
CA LEU A 160 -25.70 4.07 -3.32
C LEU A 160 -25.67 5.34 -4.18
N LEU A 161 -26.91 5.67 -4.59
CA LEU A 161 -27.52 6.92 -5.04
C LEU A 161 -26.95 7.61 -6.30
#